data_AF-A0A7V6HIH7-F1
#
_entry.id   AF-A0A7V6HIH7-F1
#
_cell.length_a   1.000
_cell.length_b   1.000
_cell.length_c   1.000
_cell.angle_alpha   90.00
_cell.angle_beta   90.00
_cell.angle_gamma   90.00
#
_symmetry.space_group_name_H-M   'P 1'
#
loop_
_entity.id
_entity.type
_entity.pdbx_description
1 polymer ?
#
loop_
_entity_poly.entity_id
_entity_poly.type
_entity_poly.pdbx_seq_one_letter_code
_entity_poly.pdbx_strand_id
1 'polypeptide(L)'
;MTIDGIAVPLLDAPTVYDVAARAGIQIPVLCHREGLHPVGGCGVCTVEDTTSGCLLPACSTPPCETMAILTASPAALQARRDALELLLSNHPADCEAPCQLACPSGLPVPQMLEAITEGRWQEASRLAHQHPVTCGDAAPCEKACRRRPLGGAVAICALHRWLAGDAPPAATTDRPRPSATTPARFRSRMPRPDEATMQTLCAESGPRRISDAATTDLTHDDAAYEAARCLQCGCRKPDACRLRDLCTETGARQSAFAGEHSTMARGRAGAFRFDAARCVLCGICVRTAQQRQASIAPTFQGRGFTMRIAPPLGRTWDEIPPDILAACAAACPTGAMALAFRETGE
;
A
#
# COMPACT_ATOMS: atom_id res chain seq x y z
N MET A 1 9.68 -8.80 -35.42
CA MET A 1 9.26 -9.89 -34.50
C MET A 1 7.75 -10.03 -34.58
N THR A 2 7.18 -11.09 -34.03
CA THR A 2 5.71 -11.28 -34.00
C THR A 2 5.23 -11.26 -32.55
N ILE A 3 4.15 -10.55 -32.26
CA ILE A 3 3.50 -10.52 -30.94
C ILE A 3 2.01 -10.81 -31.14
N ASP A 4 1.49 -11.86 -30.50
CA ASP A 4 0.10 -12.31 -30.62
C ASP A 4 -0.36 -12.48 -32.09
N GLY A 5 0.54 -12.98 -32.94
CA GLY A 5 0.29 -13.17 -34.37
C GLY A 5 0.42 -11.90 -35.22
N ILE A 6 0.66 -10.73 -34.62
CA ILE A 6 0.84 -9.45 -35.31
C ILE A 6 2.33 -9.21 -35.54
N ALA A 7 2.71 -8.99 -36.81
CA ALA A 7 4.06 -8.58 -37.16
C ALA A 7 4.29 -7.14 -36.69
N VAL A 8 5.30 -6.93 -35.84
CA VAL A 8 5.65 -5.63 -35.28
C VAL A 8 7.11 -5.28 -35.54
N PRO A 9 7.41 -4.04 -35.99
CA PRO A 9 8.78 -3.59 -36.19
C PRO A 9 9.47 -3.33 -34.84
N LEU A 10 10.78 -3.59 -34.75
CA LEU A 10 11.53 -3.40 -33.51
C LEU A 10 11.74 -1.92 -33.15
N LEU A 11 11.96 -1.06 -34.16
CA LEU A 11 12.12 0.39 -34.02
C LEU A 11 13.15 0.82 -32.96
N ASP A 12 14.27 0.09 -32.82
CA ASP A 12 15.29 0.34 -31.78
C ASP A 12 14.74 0.32 -30.34
N ALA A 13 13.64 -0.38 -30.11
CA ALA A 13 13.09 -0.59 -28.78
C ALA A 13 14.07 -1.42 -27.93
N PRO A 14 14.38 -1.01 -26.68
CA PRO A 14 15.39 -1.71 -25.89
C PRO A 14 14.88 -3.04 -25.32
N THR A 15 13.57 -3.21 -25.17
CA THR A 15 12.98 -4.44 -24.62
C THR A 15 11.76 -4.91 -25.40
N VAL A 16 11.41 -6.20 -25.25
CA VAL A 16 10.16 -6.78 -25.78
C VAL A 16 8.92 -6.02 -25.30
N TYR A 17 8.93 -5.54 -24.05
CA TYR A 17 7.86 -4.70 -23.51
C TYR A 17 7.72 -3.39 -24.30
N ASP A 18 8.83 -2.73 -24.64
CA ASP A 18 8.79 -1.47 -25.37
C ASP A 18 8.28 -1.64 -26.81
N VAL A 19 8.62 -2.77 -27.46
CA VAL A 19 8.05 -3.13 -28.77
C VAL A 19 6.53 -3.29 -28.66
N ALA A 20 6.06 -4.07 -27.68
CA ALA A 20 4.64 -4.30 -27.46
C ALA A 20 3.90 -2.99 -27.17
N ALA A 21 4.43 -2.15 -26.27
CA ALA A 21 3.83 -0.88 -25.88
C ALA A 21 3.68 0.08 -27.07
N ARG A 22 4.69 0.19 -27.94
CA ARG A 22 4.65 1.01 -29.17
C ARG A 22 3.63 0.49 -30.18
N ALA A 23 3.37 -0.81 -30.20
CA ALA A 23 2.34 -1.43 -31.02
C ALA A 23 0.93 -1.38 -30.38
N GLY A 24 0.78 -0.75 -29.21
CA GLY A 24 -0.49 -0.70 -28.47
C GLY A 24 -0.87 -1.99 -27.74
N ILE A 25 0.03 -2.98 -27.69
CA ILE A 25 -0.18 -4.27 -27.03
C ILE A 25 0.19 -4.14 -25.55
N GLN A 26 -0.77 -4.42 -24.67
CA GLN A 26 -0.60 -4.23 -23.23
C GLN A 26 0.01 -5.48 -22.57
N ILE A 27 1.19 -5.31 -21.98
CA ILE A 27 1.81 -6.30 -21.11
C ILE A 27 1.81 -5.75 -19.68
N PRO A 28 1.32 -6.49 -18.67
CA PRO A 28 1.27 -5.99 -17.30
C PRO A 28 2.68 -5.83 -16.72
N VAL A 29 2.90 -4.72 -16.01
CA VAL A 29 4.16 -4.42 -15.33
C VAL A 29 3.89 -3.96 -13.89
N LEU A 30 4.84 -4.28 -13.00
CA LEU A 30 4.83 -3.82 -11.60
C LEU A 30 6.15 -3.16 -11.20
N CYS A 31 7.29 -3.82 -11.47
CA CYS A 31 8.62 -3.26 -11.15
C CYS A 31 9.25 -2.45 -12.29
N HIS A 32 8.67 -2.47 -13.50
CA HIS A 32 9.12 -1.66 -14.62
C HIS A 32 8.44 -0.28 -14.58
N ARG A 33 9.19 0.74 -14.98
CA ARG A 33 8.73 2.12 -15.12
C ARG A 33 9.56 2.78 -16.22
N GLU A 34 8.90 3.53 -17.09
CA GLU A 34 9.56 4.31 -18.12
C GLU A 34 10.63 5.24 -17.53
N GLY A 35 11.77 5.35 -18.23
CA GLY A 35 12.92 6.14 -17.79
C GLY A 35 13.82 5.50 -16.73
N LEU A 36 13.43 4.36 -16.15
CA LEU A 36 14.28 3.60 -15.22
C LEU A 36 14.92 2.38 -15.89
N HIS A 37 16.13 2.03 -15.47
CA HIS A 37 16.79 0.82 -15.93
C HIS A 37 15.93 -0.41 -15.61
N PRO A 38 15.68 -1.30 -16.59
CA PRO A 38 14.85 -2.49 -16.40
C PRO A 38 15.57 -3.54 -15.55
N VAL A 39 14.80 -4.33 -14.78
CA VAL A 39 15.36 -5.39 -13.91
C VAL A 39 14.67 -6.74 -14.05
N GLY A 40 13.42 -6.81 -14.54
CA GLY A 40 12.70 -8.08 -14.71
C GLY A 40 12.32 -8.83 -13.43
N GLY A 41 12.75 -8.38 -12.25
CA GLY A 41 12.73 -9.21 -11.02
C GLY A 41 11.36 -9.56 -10.43
N CYS A 42 10.28 -8.88 -10.81
CA CYS A 42 8.94 -9.16 -10.23
C CYS A 42 8.14 -10.24 -10.97
N GLY A 43 8.56 -10.68 -12.16
CA GLY A 43 7.86 -11.73 -12.94
C GLY A 43 6.49 -11.34 -13.53
N VAL A 44 5.92 -10.19 -13.21
CA VAL A 44 4.58 -9.77 -13.69
C VAL A 44 4.52 -9.58 -15.22
N CYS A 45 5.64 -9.21 -15.86
CA CYS A 45 5.69 -9.00 -17.31
C CYS A 45 6.06 -10.26 -18.10
N THR A 46 5.96 -11.45 -17.49
CA THR A 46 6.37 -12.70 -18.14
C THR A 46 5.53 -12.96 -19.39
N VAL A 47 6.17 -13.27 -20.51
CA VAL A 47 5.55 -13.66 -21.78
C VAL A 47 6.16 -14.96 -22.26
N GLU A 48 5.50 -15.65 -23.18
CA GLU A 48 6.05 -16.86 -23.81
C GLU A 48 6.64 -16.52 -25.17
N ASP A 49 7.87 -16.96 -25.44
CA ASP A 49 8.43 -16.98 -26.79
C ASP A 49 8.27 -18.38 -27.38
N THR A 50 7.36 -18.51 -28.34
CA THR A 50 7.02 -19.79 -28.98
C THR A 50 8.14 -20.33 -29.88
N THR A 51 9.07 -19.48 -30.31
CA THR A 51 10.26 -19.92 -31.07
C THR A 51 11.23 -20.69 -30.18
N SER A 52 11.47 -20.22 -28.96
CA SER A 52 12.38 -20.87 -27.99
C SER A 52 11.67 -21.80 -27.00
N GLY A 53 10.35 -21.72 -26.88
CA GLY A 53 9.55 -22.42 -25.87
C GLY A 53 9.76 -21.89 -24.45
N CYS A 54 10.41 -20.73 -24.29
CA CYS A 54 10.79 -20.18 -22.98
C CYS A 54 9.82 -19.10 -22.50
N LEU A 55 9.64 -19.02 -21.17
CA LEU A 55 9.02 -17.88 -20.51
C LEU A 55 10.08 -16.82 -20.21
N LEU A 56 9.84 -15.58 -20.61
CA LEU A 56 10.81 -14.49 -20.56
C LEU A 56 10.21 -13.22 -19.95
N PRO A 57 10.96 -12.44 -19.17
CA PRO A 57 10.51 -11.16 -18.66
C PRO A 57 10.53 -10.09 -19.77
N ALA A 58 9.37 -9.76 -20.33
CA ALA A 58 9.28 -8.80 -21.45
C ALA A 58 9.97 -7.45 -21.17
N CYS A 59 9.93 -6.97 -19.92
CA CYS A 59 10.46 -5.67 -19.55
C CYS A 59 11.99 -5.58 -19.46
N SER A 60 12.72 -6.69 -19.61
CA SER A 60 14.20 -6.70 -19.56
C SER A 60 14.84 -7.54 -20.67
N THR A 61 14.05 -8.29 -21.43
CA THR A 61 14.53 -9.08 -22.56
C THR A 61 14.71 -8.19 -23.79
N PRO A 62 15.92 -8.11 -24.39
CA PRO A 62 16.13 -7.44 -25.67
C PRO A 62 15.31 -8.10 -26.78
N PRO A 63 14.64 -7.32 -27.66
CA PRO A 63 13.84 -7.91 -28.73
C PRO A 63 14.72 -8.40 -29.87
N CYS A 64 14.31 -9.48 -30.52
CA CYS A 64 14.96 -10.05 -31.71
C CYS A 64 13.92 -10.30 -32.80
N GLU A 65 14.29 -10.14 -34.07
CA GLU A 65 13.39 -10.33 -35.21
C GLU A 65 12.76 -11.73 -35.26
N THR A 66 13.49 -12.75 -34.81
CA THR A 66 13.09 -14.17 -34.85
C THR A 66 12.14 -14.58 -33.71
N MET A 67 11.87 -13.70 -32.75
CA MET A 67 10.98 -13.99 -31.62
C MET A 67 9.51 -13.99 -32.04
N ALA A 68 8.75 -14.93 -31.47
CA ALA A 68 7.31 -15.05 -31.66
C ALA A 68 6.63 -15.10 -30.28
N ILE A 69 6.25 -13.92 -29.80
CA ILE A 69 5.75 -13.70 -28.44
C ILE A 69 4.24 -13.94 -28.36
N LEU A 70 3.82 -14.75 -27.40
CA LEU A 70 2.44 -14.82 -26.93
C LEU A 70 2.32 -14.14 -25.57
N THR A 71 1.50 -13.09 -25.49
CA THR A 71 1.35 -12.29 -24.27
C THR A 71 0.36 -12.91 -23.28
N ALA A 72 -0.53 -13.79 -23.74
CA ALA A 72 -1.60 -14.39 -22.93
C ALA A 72 -1.67 -15.92 -23.09
N SER A 73 -0.54 -16.59 -23.26
CA SER A 73 -0.52 -18.06 -23.24
C SER A 73 -0.88 -18.59 -21.84
N PRO A 74 -1.40 -19.83 -21.72
CA PRO A 74 -1.70 -20.43 -20.42
C PRO A 74 -0.49 -20.44 -19.47
N ALA A 75 0.70 -20.72 -19.99
CA ALA A 75 1.94 -20.72 -19.22
C ALA A 75 2.31 -19.32 -18.73
N ALA A 76 2.21 -18.30 -19.58
CA ALA A 76 2.49 -16.92 -19.20
C ALA A 76 1.49 -16.39 -18.15
N LEU A 77 0.19 -16.67 -18.32
CA LEU A 77 -0.84 -16.25 -17.37
C LEU A 77 -0.65 -16.92 -15.99
N GLN A 78 -0.32 -18.21 -15.97
CA GLN A 78 -0.04 -18.91 -14.71
C GLN A 78 1.21 -18.35 -14.03
N ALA A 79 2.32 -18.17 -14.77
CA ALA A 79 3.56 -17.62 -14.22
C ALA A 79 3.38 -16.21 -13.63
N ARG A 80 2.54 -15.37 -14.25
CA ARG A 80 2.20 -14.03 -13.71
C ARG A 80 1.40 -14.12 -12.42
N ARG A 81 0.43 -15.03 -12.34
CA ARG A 81 -0.35 -15.28 -11.13
C ARG A 81 0.58 -15.76 -10.01
N ASP A 82 1.43 -16.76 -10.28
CA ASP A 82 2.39 -17.29 -9.30
C ASP A 82 3.33 -16.21 -8.79
N ALA A 83 3.84 -15.35 -9.69
CA ALA A 83 4.68 -14.22 -9.31
C ALA A 83 3.96 -13.25 -8.36
N LEU A 84 2.71 -12.90 -8.63
CA LEU A 84 1.90 -12.06 -7.74
C LEU A 84 1.66 -12.73 -6.39
N GLU A 85 1.32 -14.01 -6.38
CA GLU A 85 1.09 -14.79 -5.16
C GLU A 85 2.37 -14.92 -4.30
N LEU A 86 3.53 -15.05 -4.92
CA LEU A 86 4.83 -15.00 -4.24
C LEU A 86 5.12 -13.61 -3.65
N LEU A 87 4.86 -12.52 -4.39
CA LEU A 87 5.00 -11.17 -3.86
C LEU A 87 4.07 -10.93 -2.65
N LEU A 88 2.85 -11.50 -2.70
CA LEU A 88 1.88 -11.41 -1.61
C LEU A 88 2.29 -12.19 -0.36
N SER A 89 3.07 -13.26 -0.50
CA SER A 89 3.59 -14.04 0.64
C SER A 89 4.45 -13.18 1.59
N ASN A 90 5.09 -12.14 1.05
CA ASN A 90 5.93 -11.20 1.80
C ASN A 90 5.28 -9.81 1.96
N HIS A 91 3.97 -9.68 1.71
CA HIS A 91 3.19 -8.43 1.83
C HIS A 91 2.13 -8.53 2.95
N PRO A 92 2.53 -8.58 4.24
CA PRO A 92 1.63 -8.78 5.36
C PRO A 92 0.89 -7.49 5.77
N ALA A 93 0.20 -6.82 4.85
CA ALA A 93 -0.49 -5.56 5.13
C ALA A 93 -1.99 -5.60 4.82
N ASP A 94 -2.79 -4.85 5.57
CA ASP A 94 -4.18 -4.62 5.19
C ASP A 94 -4.25 -3.59 4.07
N CYS A 95 -4.93 -3.94 2.99
CA CYS A 95 -5.30 -2.98 1.95
C CYS A 95 -6.24 -1.90 2.49
N GLU A 96 -7.21 -2.30 3.32
CA GLU A 96 -8.20 -1.42 3.95
C GLU A 96 -8.27 -1.75 5.44
N ALA A 97 -8.24 -0.72 6.28
CA ALA A 97 -8.17 -0.92 7.73
C ALA A 97 -9.44 -1.60 8.27
N PRO A 98 -9.32 -2.56 9.21
CA PRO A 98 -10.48 -3.21 9.82
C PRO A 98 -11.46 -2.22 10.48
N CYS A 99 -10.95 -1.17 11.10
CA CYS A 99 -11.77 -0.12 11.72
C CYS A 99 -12.61 0.68 10.71
N GLN A 100 -12.08 0.92 9.51
CA GLN A 100 -12.80 1.60 8.42
C GLN A 100 -13.86 0.67 7.81
N LEU A 101 -13.52 -0.60 7.58
CA LEU A 101 -14.48 -1.59 7.06
C LEU A 101 -15.65 -1.84 8.01
N ALA A 102 -15.39 -1.76 9.32
CA ALA A 102 -16.40 -1.91 10.35
C ALA A 102 -17.23 -0.65 10.60
N CYS A 103 -16.82 0.52 10.07
CA CYS A 103 -17.52 1.78 10.31
C CYS A 103 -18.83 1.85 9.49
N PRO A 104 -19.99 2.06 10.12
CA PRO A 104 -21.26 2.25 9.42
C PRO A 104 -21.28 3.46 8.48
N SER A 105 -20.63 4.57 8.86
CA SER A 105 -20.49 5.78 8.03
C SER A 105 -19.44 5.65 6.93
N GLY A 106 -18.62 4.60 6.93
CA GLY A 106 -17.44 4.52 6.06
C GLY A 106 -16.35 5.54 6.39
N LEU A 107 -16.30 6.07 7.62
CA LEU A 107 -15.28 7.02 8.08
C LEU A 107 -13.87 6.48 7.77
N PRO A 108 -12.99 7.26 7.10
CA PRO A 108 -11.59 6.87 6.88
C PRO A 108 -10.80 7.03 8.18
N VAL A 109 -11.06 6.13 9.14
CA VAL A 109 -10.48 6.15 10.50
C VAL A 109 -8.96 6.34 10.49
N PRO A 110 -8.15 5.66 9.66
CA PRO A 110 -6.70 5.89 9.64
C PRO A 110 -6.30 7.33 9.28
N GLN A 111 -7.04 7.98 8.38
CA GLN A 111 -6.79 9.37 7.97
C GLN A 111 -7.15 10.34 9.09
N MET A 112 -8.31 10.14 9.72
CA MET A 112 -8.74 10.93 10.87
C MET A 112 -7.74 10.86 12.03
N LEU A 113 -7.30 9.65 12.40
CA LEU A 113 -6.33 9.47 13.50
C LEU A 113 -4.96 10.10 13.17
N GLU A 114 -4.51 10.04 11.91
CA GLU A 114 -3.29 10.74 11.52
C GLU A 114 -3.45 12.26 11.58
N ALA A 115 -4.58 12.80 11.11
CA ALA A 115 -4.86 14.23 11.19
C ALA A 115 -4.85 14.73 12.65
N ILE A 116 -5.45 13.98 13.57
CA ILE A 116 -5.38 14.26 15.02
C ILE A 116 -3.93 14.23 15.52
N THR A 117 -3.18 13.17 15.18
CA THR A 117 -1.79 13.01 15.64
C THR A 117 -0.88 14.14 15.14
N GLU A 118 -1.14 14.67 13.94
CA GLU A 118 -0.37 15.75 13.32
C GLU A 118 -0.90 17.16 13.65
N GLY A 119 -1.95 17.28 14.48
CA GLY A 119 -2.55 18.57 14.83
C GLY A 119 -3.33 19.23 13.69
N ARG A 120 -3.70 18.49 12.64
CA ARG A 120 -4.54 18.95 11.52
C ARG A 120 -6.02 18.92 11.91
N TRP A 121 -6.38 19.71 12.92
CA TRP A 121 -7.70 19.69 13.57
C TRP A 121 -8.87 20.00 12.63
N GLN A 122 -8.69 20.93 11.70
CA GLN A 122 -9.71 21.29 10.72
C GLN A 122 -10.05 20.10 9.81
N GLU A 123 -9.04 19.36 9.36
CA GLU A 123 -9.26 18.17 8.54
C GLU A 123 -9.90 17.03 9.34
N ALA A 124 -9.42 16.78 10.57
CA ALA A 124 -9.98 15.77 11.44
C ALA A 124 -11.47 16.05 11.73
N SER A 125 -11.82 17.31 12.02
CA SER A 125 -13.19 17.74 12.23
C SER A 125 -14.02 17.61 10.95
N ARG A 126 -13.51 18.04 9.79
CA ARG A 126 -14.18 17.87 8.50
C ARG A 126 -14.51 16.40 8.20
N LEU A 127 -13.55 15.49 8.39
CA LEU A 127 -13.76 14.05 8.22
C LEU A 127 -14.84 13.53 9.18
N ALA A 128 -14.82 13.95 10.45
CA ALA A 128 -15.84 13.54 11.42
C ALA A 128 -17.26 13.99 11.00
N HIS A 129 -17.41 15.24 10.57
CA HIS A 129 -18.69 15.83 10.16
C HIS A 129 -19.24 15.24 8.86
N GLN A 130 -18.37 14.87 7.89
CA GLN A 130 -18.79 14.20 6.66
C GLN A 130 -19.30 12.76 6.89
N HIS A 131 -19.05 12.20 8.07
CA HIS A 131 -19.38 10.82 8.43
C HIS A 131 -20.18 10.76 9.76
N PRO A 132 -21.41 11.29 9.81
CA PRO A 132 -22.08 11.69 11.06
C PRO A 132 -22.57 10.53 11.96
N VAL A 133 -22.53 9.26 11.54
CA VAL A 133 -22.98 8.15 12.40
C VAL A 133 -21.95 7.88 13.51
N THR A 134 -22.25 8.37 14.72
CA THR A 134 -21.52 8.05 15.95
C THR A 134 -22.12 6.81 16.62
N CYS A 135 -21.34 5.75 16.77
CA CYS A 135 -21.85 4.42 17.13
C CYS A 135 -22.09 4.19 18.63
N GLY A 136 -21.92 5.19 19.51
CA GLY A 136 -22.00 4.99 20.96
C GLY A 136 -21.17 3.79 21.43
N ASP A 137 -21.74 2.96 22.31
CA ASP A 137 -21.12 1.73 22.84
C ASP A 137 -21.07 0.58 21.83
N ALA A 138 -21.75 0.69 20.69
CA ALA A 138 -21.69 -0.35 19.67
C ALA A 138 -20.27 -0.46 19.10
N ALA A 139 -19.54 0.66 19.01
CA ALA A 139 -18.12 0.80 18.69
C ALA A 139 -17.52 -0.30 17.78
N PRO A 140 -18.09 -0.54 16.57
CA PRO A 140 -17.65 -1.64 15.71
C PRO A 140 -16.20 -1.47 15.24
N CYS A 141 -15.76 -0.22 15.05
CA CYS A 141 -14.39 0.11 14.68
C CYS A 141 -13.37 -0.26 15.79
N GLU A 142 -13.73 -0.11 17.07
CA GLU A 142 -12.88 -0.48 18.22
C GLU A 142 -12.85 -1.99 18.44
N LYS A 143 -13.99 -2.67 18.24
CA LYS A 143 -14.07 -4.14 18.25
C LYS A 143 -13.19 -4.78 17.18
N ALA A 144 -13.10 -4.14 16.01
CA ALA A 144 -12.24 -4.56 14.90
C ALA A 144 -10.78 -4.08 15.02
N CYS A 145 -10.45 -3.23 16.01
CA CYS A 145 -9.13 -2.63 16.12
C CYS A 145 -8.04 -3.67 16.39
N ARG A 146 -7.05 -3.78 15.49
CA ARG A 146 -5.94 -4.74 15.61
C ARG A 146 -5.08 -4.54 16.85
N ARG A 147 -5.03 -3.32 17.37
CA ARG A 147 -4.28 -3.01 18.58
C ARG A 147 -4.93 -3.59 19.83
N ARG A 148 -6.21 -3.96 19.81
CA ARG A 148 -6.95 -4.36 21.02
C ARG A 148 -6.20 -5.32 21.98
N PRO A 149 -5.44 -6.33 21.50
CA PRO A 149 -4.64 -7.18 22.37
C PRO A 149 -3.50 -6.46 23.11
N LEU A 150 -2.96 -5.36 22.56
CA LEU A 150 -1.94 -4.50 23.16
C LEU A 150 -2.58 -3.35 23.97
N GLY A 151 -3.06 -3.67 25.18
CA GLY A 151 -3.54 -2.66 26.14
C GLY A 151 -4.82 -1.94 25.72
N GLY A 152 -5.68 -2.60 24.93
CA GLY A 152 -6.98 -2.08 24.50
C GLY A 152 -6.98 -1.41 23.13
N ALA A 153 -8.18 -1.20 22.58
CA ALA A 153 -8.36 -0.51 21.30
C ALA A 153 -8.01 0.98 21.41
N VAL A 154 -7.81 1.62 20.26
CA VAL A 154 -7.86 3.08 20.15
C VAL A 154 -9.31 3.52 20.36
N ALA A 155 -9.52 4.60 21.12
CA ALA A 155 -10.81 5.24 21.40
C ALA A 155 -11.43 5.93 20.17
N ILE A 156 -11.54 5.21 19.05
CA ILE A 156 -11.96 5.76 17.75
C ILE A 156 -13.35 6.41 17.85
N CYS A 157 -14.29 5.78 18.57
CA CYS A 157 -15.64 6.31 18.70
C CYS A 157 -15.70 7.55 19.58
N ALA A 158 -14.90 7.60 20.65
CA ALA A 158 -14.80 8.78 21.51
C ALA A 158 -14.21 9.98 20.75
N LEU A 159 -13.11 9.75 20.01
CA LEU A 159 -12.48 10.78 19.18
C LEU A 159 -13.41 11.28 18.08
N HIS A 160 -14.13 10.37 17.40
CA HIS A 160 -15.09 10.75 16.37
C HIS A 160 -16.23 11.62 16.93
N ARG A 161 -16.81 11.22 18.07
CA ARG A 161 -17.88 11.98 18.74
C ARG A 161 -17.40 13.36 19.17
N TRP A 162 -16.23 13.45 19.78
CA TRP A 162 -15.64 14.71 20.20
C TRP A 162 -15.41 15.66 19.00
N LEU A 163 -14.87 15.16 17.89
CA LEU A 163 -14.64 15.97 16.68
C LEU A 163 -15.92 16.42 15.97
N ALA A 164 -16.99 15.62 16.02
CA ALA A 164 -18.28 15.93 15.42
C ALA A 164 -19.13 16.89 16.27
N GLY A 165 -18.78 17.08 17.55
CA GLY A 165 -19.65 17.69 18.55
C GLY A 165 -20.87 16.82 18.84
N ASP A 166 -21.65 17.13 19.89
CA ASP A 166 -22.91 16.45 20.22
C ASP A 166 -24.04 16.69 19.18
N ALA A 167 -23.70 16.87 17.90
CA ALA A 167 -24.69 16.89 16.83
C ALA A 167 -25.41 15.54 16.83
N PRO A 168 -26.74 15.50 17.08
CA PRO A 168 -27.47 14.25 17.06
C PRO A 168 -27.32 13.62 15.68
N PRO A 169 -27.22 12.28 15.59
CA PRO A 169 -27.10 11.64 14.29
C PRO A 169 -28.30 12.05 13.44
N ALA A 170 -28.07 12.64 12.27
CA ALA A 170 -29.02 12.45 11.19
C ALA A 170 -29.00 10.94 10.93
N ALA A 171 -30.02 10.24 11.45
CA ALA A 171 -30.20 8.82 11.26
C ALA A 171 -30.50 8.57 9.77
N THR A 172 -29.48 8.58 8.93
CA THR A 172 -29.60 8.11 7.57
C THR A 172 -29.34 6.61 7.61
N THR A 173 -30.41 5.82 7.54
CA THR A 173 -30.35 4.37 7.39
C THR A 173 -29.75 3.93 6.05
N ASP A 174 -29.56 4.87 5.12
CA ASP A 174 -28.88 4.64 3.86
C ASP A 174 -27.37 4.80 4.03
N ARG A 175 -26.71 3.69 4.36
CA ARG A 175 -25.38 3.46 3.81
C ARG A 175 -25.55 3.42 2.29
N PRO A 176 -24.85 4.23 1.48
CA PRO A 176 -24.73 3.93 0.06
C PRO A 176 -24.12 2.53 -0.02
N ARG A 177 -24.97 1.55 -0.31
CA ARG A 177 -24.54 0.17 -0.52
C ARG A 177 -23.58 0.26 -1.72
N PRO A 178 -22.30 -0.12 -1.57
CA PRO A 178 -21.42 -0.15 -2.73
C PRO A 178 -22.14 -0.96 -3.80
N SER A 179 -22.30 -0.35 -4.98
CA SER A 179 -23.06 -0.91 -6.07
C SER A 179 -22.62 -2.37 -6.29
N ALA A 180 -23.59 -3.29 -6.29
CA ALA A 180 -23.34 -4.72 -6.45
C ALA A 180 -22.71 -5.10 -7.80
N THR A 181 -22.52 -4.14 -8.70
CA THR A 181 -21.99 -4.33 -10.06
C THR A 181 -20.48 -4.10 -10.19
N THR A 182 -19.78 -3.60 -9.16
CA THR A 182 -18.31 -3.51 -9.22
C THR A 182 -17.68 -4.79 -8.66
N PRO A 183 -16.88 -5.54 -9.45
CA PRO A 183 -16.19 -6.72 -8.93
C PRO A 183 -15.35 -6.35 -7.70
N ALA A 184 -15.38 -7.22 -6.70
CA ALA A 184 -14.70 -6.96 -5.44
C ALA A 184 -13.19 -6.86 -5.69
N ARG A 185 -12.65 -5.65 -5.55
CA ARG A 185 -11.21 -5.40 -5.67
C ARG A 185 -10.42 -6.21 -4.66
N PHE A 186 -9.26 -6.74 -5.06
CA PHE A 186 -8.37 -7.53 -4.22
C PHE A 186 -8.05 -6.80 -2.91
N ARG A 187 -8.01 -7.58 -1.82
CA ARG A 187 -7.70 -7.12 -0.46
C ARG A 187 -6.73 -8.10 0.18
N SER A 188 -5.49 -7.67 0.37
CA SER A 188 -4.58 -8.34 1.28
C SER A 188 -5.00 -8.06 2.73
N ARG A 189 -4.72 -9.03 3.60
CA ARG A 189 -4.89 -8.92 5.04
C ARG A 189 -3.56 -9.08 5.74
N MET A 190 -3.37 -8.27 6.76
CA MET A 190 -2.26 -8.45 7.70
C MET A 190 -2.54 -9.69 8.57
N PRO A 191 -1.55 -10.58 8.78
CA PRO A 191 -1.62 -11.60 9.83
C PRO A 191 -1.87 -10.98 11.21
N ARG A 192 -2.17 -11.76 12.24
CA ARG A 192 -2.21 -11.19 13.60
C ARG A 192 -0.77 -10.96 14.07
N PRO A 193 -0.30 -9.70 14.25
CA PRO A 193 1.03 -9.45 14.78
C PRO A 193 1.11 -9.93 16.24
N ASP A 194 2.29 -10.37 16.65
CA ASP A 194 2.59 -10.61 18.06
C ASP A 194 2.72 -9.29 18.83
N GLU A 195 2.81 -9.38 20.16
CA GLU A 195 2.85 -8.19 21.02
C GLU A 195 4.08 -7.32 20.76
N ALA A 196 5.26 -7.93 20.60
CA ALA A 196 6.50 -7.21 20.33
C ALA A 196 6.45 -6.42 19.01
N THR A 197 5.87 -7.01 17.97
CA THR A 197 5.63 -6.34 16.69
C THR A 197 4.63 -5.20 16.87
N MET A 198 3.53 -5.42 17.58
CA MET A 198 2.56 -4.36 17.85
C MET A 198 3.18 -3.18 18.60
N GLN A 199 4.01 -3.45 19.61
CA GLN A 199 4.73 -2.40 20.37
C GLN A 199 5.66 -1.60 19.46
N THR A 200 6.40 -2.27 18.58
CA THR A 200 7.32 -1.61 17.63
C THR A 200 6.59 -0.75 16.59
N LEU A 201 5.38 -1.15 16.22
CA LEU A 201 4.59 -0.46 15.19
C LEU A 201 3.82 0.77 15.71
N CYS A 202 3.53 0.82 17.00
CA CYS A 202 2.78 1.91 17.61
C CYS A 202 3.72 3.03 18.03
N ALA A 203 3.37 4.27 17.71
CA ALA A 203 4.13 5.43 18.19
C ALA A 203 3.96 5.57 19.71
N GLU A 204 2.74 5.35 20.21
CA GLU A 204 2.48 5.25 21.64
C GLU A 204 1.92 3.91 22.08
N SER A 205 2.64 3.17 22.91
CA SER A 205 2.24 1.84 23.40
C SER A 205 1.50 1.89 24.75
N GLY A 206 1.41 3.07 25.38
CA GLY A 206 0.77 3.26 26.67
C GLY A 206 -0.73 2.91 26.75
N PRO A 207 -1.29 2.89 27.98
CA PRO A 207 -2.69 2.57 28.21
C PRO A 207 -3.61 3.63 27.61
N ARG A 208 -4.86 3.23 27.36
CA ARG A 208 -5.94 4.13 26.94
C ARG A 208 -6.20 5.17 28.03
N ARG A 209 -6.24 6.46 27.67
CA ARG A 209 -6.52 7.56 28.62
C ARG A 209 -7.95 8.11 28.49
N ILE A 210 -8.58 7.90 27.35
CA ILE A 210 -9.93 8.39 27.05
C ILE A 210 -10.96 7.31 27.38
N SER A 211 -11.98 7.60 28.19
CA SER A 211 -13.11 6.69 28.41
C SER A 211 -14.16 6.83 27.29
N ASP A 212 -15.05 5.84 27.14
CA ASP A 212 -16.13 5.90 26.13
C ASP A 212 -17.20 6.97 26.43
N ALA A 213 -17.28 7.43 27.68
CA ALA A 213 -18.32 8.34 28.18
C ALA A 213 -17.86 9.80 28.28
N ALA A 214 -16.57 10.07 28.49
CA ALA A 214 -16.05 11.43 28.69
C ALA A 214 -15.52 12.01 27.38
N THR A 215 -16.40 12.62 26.58
CA THR A 215 -16.01 13.30 25.34
C THR A 215 -16.07 14.82 25.42
N THR A 216 -16.78 15.40 26.38
CA THR A 216 -16.99 16.86 26.50
C THR A 216 -15.75 17.63 26.96
N ASP A 217 -14.90 17.04 27.78
CA ASP A 217 -13.71 17.70 28.37
C ASP A 217 -12.39 17.25 27.73
N LEU A 218 -12.45 16.64 26.54
CA LEU A 218 -11.25 16.11 25.90
C LEU A 218 -10.35 17.24 25.36
N THR A 219 -9.08 17.23 25.77
CA THR A 219 -8.08 18.17 25.23
C THR A 219 -7.50 17.69 23.90
N HIS A 220 -6.93 18.62 23.12
CA HIS A 220 -6.17 18.29 21.92
C HIS A 220 -5.01 17.32 22.21
N ASP A 221 -4.35 17.45 23.36
CA ASP A 221 -3.23 16.61 23.76
C ASP A 221 -3.69 15.17 24.09
N ASP A 222 -4.81 15.03 24.79
CA ASP A 222 -5.42 13.72 25.06
C ASP A 222 -5.81 13.02 23.75
N ALA A 223 -6.43 13.77 22.83
CA ALA A 223 -6.80 13.27 21.52
C ALA A 223 -5.59 12.84 20.70
N ALA A 224 -4.53 13.65 20.68
CA ALA A 224 -3.27 13.37 19.98
C ALA A 224 -2.59 12.11 20.54
N TYR A 225 -2.49 11.99 21.87
CA TYR A 225 -1.96 10.79 22.52
C TYR A 225 -2.76 9.55 22.15
N GLU A 226 -4.09 9.61 22.26
CA GLU A 226 -4.94 8.45 21.99
C GLU A 226 -4.89 8.04 20.52
N ALA A 227 -4.86 9.00 19.58
CA ALA A 227 -4.70 8.71 18.17
C ALA A 227 -3.31 8.14 17.82
N ALA A 228 -2.25 8.59 18.50
CA ALA A 228 -0.88 8.07 18.35
C ALA A 228 -0.74 6.60 18.76
N ARG A 229 -1.69 6.05 19.53
CA ARG A 229 -1.76 4.61 19.84
C ARG A 229 -2.12 3.76 18.61
N CYS A 230 -2.57 4.34 17.51
CA CYS A 230 -2.95 3.60 16.30
C CYS A 230 -1.82 2.73 15.74
N LEU A 231 -2.13 1.45 15.43
CA LEU A 231 -1.20 0.53 14.77
C LEU A 231 -0.91 0.91 13.32
N GLN A 232 -1.63 1.86 12.71
CA GLN A 232 -1.49 2.27 11.30
C GLN A 232 -1.51 1.08 10.31
N CYS A 233 -2.36 0.08 10.58
CA CYS A 233 -2.45 -1.15 9.76
C CYS A 233 -3.07 -0.91 8.37
N GLY A 234 -3.83 0.16 8.16
CA GLY A 234 -4.42 0.51 6.86
C GLY A 234 -3.42 1.04 5.83
N CYS A 235 -3.62 0.69 4.56
CA CYS A 235 -2.81 1.21 3.45
C CYS A 235 -3.05 2.71 3.19
N ARG A 236 -1.98 3.41 2.80
CA ARG A 236 -2.02 4.84 2.44
C ARG A 236 -2.38 5.10 0.98
N LYS A 237 -2.27 4.09 0.12
CA LYS A 237 -2.68 4.14 -1.28
C LYS A 237 -3.69 3.03 -1.57
N PRO A 238 -4.83 2.97 -0.85
CA PRO A 238 -5.80 1.92 -1.10
C PRO A 238 -6.28 1.96 -2.55
N ASP A 239 -6.52 3.15 -3.11
CA ASP A 239 -7.15 3.32 -4.42
C ASP A 239 -6.16 3.29 -5.61
N ALA A 240 -4.92 3.74 -5.41
CA ALA A 240 -3.89 3.81 -6.46
C ALA A 240 -2.81 2.71 -6.37
N CYS A 241 -3.15 1.52 -5.85
CA CYS A 241 -2.19 0.43 -5.69
C CYS A 241 -2.17 -0.52 -6.90
N ARG A 242 -1.11 -0.46 -7.72
CA ARG A 242 -0.97 -1.31 -8.91
C ARG A 242 -0.95 -2.81 -8.58
N LEU A 243 -0.37 -3.19 -7.44
CA LEU A 243 -0.40 -4.58 -6.98
C LEU A 243 -1.84 -5.08 -6.77
N ARG A 244 -2.72 -4.25 -6.18
CA ARG A 244 -4.13 -4.63 -5.97
C ARG A 244 -4.85 -4.83 -7.30
N ASP A 245 -4.58 -3.96 -8.27
CA ASP A 245 -5.22 -4.04 -9.58
C ASP A 245 -4.80 -5.31 -10.31
N LEU A 246 -3.49 -5.58 -10.38
CA LEU A 246 -2.95 -6.80 -10.97
C LEU A 246 -3.46 -8.08 -10.29
N CYS A 247 -3.55 -8.10 -8.96
CA CYS A 247 -4.12 -9.25 -8.25
C CYS A 247 -5.62 -9.42 -8.52
N THR A 248 -6.35 -8.32 -8.72
CA THR A 248 -7.78 -8.36 -9.10
C THR A 248 -7.94 -8.92 -10.51
N GLU A 249 -7.16 -8.41 -11.47
CA GLU A 249 -7.16 -8.83 -12.88
C GLU A 249 -6.81 -10.32 -13.02
N THR A 250 -5.81 -10.80 -12.29
CA THR A 250 -5.31 -12.18 -12.39
C THR A 250 -6.02 -13.17 -11.46
N GLY A 251 -6.80 -12.69 -10.50
CA GLY A 251 -7.38 -13.54 -9.44
C GLY A 251 -6.34 -14.17 -8.50
N ALA A 252 -5.18 -13.52 -8.32
CA ALA A 252 -4.14 -13.97 -7.41
C ALA A 252 -4.62 -14.02 -5.95
N ARG A 253 -4.19 -15.02 -5.20
CA ARG A 253 -4.62 -15.24 -3.81
C ARG A 253 -3.46 -15.10 -2.84
N GLN A 254 -3.64 -14.29 -1.80
CA GLN A 254 -2.63 -14.11 -0.75
C GLN A 254 -2.26 -15.42 -0.03
N SER A 255 -3.19 -16.36 0.06
CA SER A 255 -3.02 -17.63 0.79
C SER A 255 -2.38 -18.75 -0.06
N ALA A 256 -1.99 -18.49 -1.30
CA ALA A 256 -1.49 -19.54 -2.19
C ALA A 256 -0.09 -20.06 -1.79
N PHE A 257 0.75 -19.19 -1.22
CA PHE A 257 2.06 -19.56 -0.68
C PHE A 257 2.16 -19.18 0.78
N ALA A 258 2.70 -20.09 1.59
CA ALA A 258 3.18 -19.75 2.93
C ALA A 258 4.54 -19.05 2.78
N GLY A 259 4.76 -17.98 3.54
CA GLY A 259 6.03 -17.26 3.55
C GLY A 259 6.36 -16.79 4.96
N GLU A 260 7.65 -16.71 5.27
CA GLU A 260 8.11 -15.91 6.41
C GLU A 260 8.00 -14.43 6.03
N HIS A 261 7.34 -13.66 6.88
CA HIS A 261 7.15 -12.24 6.64
C HIS A 261 8.39 -11.46 7.06
N SER A 262 8.87 -10.59 6.17
CA SER A 262 9.88 -9.59 6.51
C SER A 262 9.40 -8.72 7.69
N THR A 263 10.36 -8.22 8.47
CA THR A 263 10.07 -7.35 9.60
C THR A 263 9.22 -6.14 9.16
N MET A 264 8.13 -5.87 9.89
CA MET A 264 7.22 -4.75 9.64
C MET A 264 7.83 -3.40 10.04
N ALA A 265 9.06 -3.12 9.62
CA ALA A 265 9.74 -1.89 9.94
C ALA A 265 9.03 -0.68 9.30
N ARG A 266 9.00 0.43 10.03
CA ARG A 266 8.46 1.71 9.54
C ARG A 266 9.54 2.78 9.54
N GLY A 267 9.37 3.72 8.63
CA GLY A 267 10.23 4.89 8.48
C GLY A 267 9.41 6.16 8.34
N ARG A 268 9.97 7.28 8.83
CA ARG A 268 9.38 8.61 8.68
C ARG A 268 10.48 9.64 8.46
N ALA A 269 10.18 10.66 7.67
CA ALA A 269 10.99 11.86 7.52
C ALA A 269 10.09 13.02 7.07
N GLY A 270 9.84 13.99 7.93
CA GLY A 270 8.80 15.00 7.70
C GLY A 270 7.45 14.37 7.34
N ALA A 271 6.88 14.72 6.18
CA ALA A 271 5.64 14.15 5.66
C ALA A 271 5.79 12.75 5.03
N PHE A 272 7.02 12.28 4.76
CA PHE A 272 7.26 10.97 4.18
C PHE A 272 6.96 9.84 5.17
N ARG A 273 6.39 8.75 4.66
CA ARG A 273 6.03 7.55 5.40
C ARG A 273 6.51 6.33 4.62
N PHE A 274 7.23 5.44 5.29
CA PHE A 274 7.63 4.13 4.79
C PHE A 274 7.04 3.02 5.66
N ASP A 275 6.51 1.98 5.02
CA ASP A 275 6.07 0.75 5.68
C ASP A 275 6.55 -0.49 4.90
N ALA A 276 7.46 -1.25 5.51
CA ALA A 276 8.05 -2.44 4.93
C ALA A 276 7.01 -3.54 4.66
N ALA A 277 5.95 -3.65 5.47
CA ALA A 277 4.90 -4.65 5.30
C ALA A 277 4.12 -4.47 3.98
N ARG A 278 4.19 -3.27 3.39
CA ARG A 278 3.58 -2.93 2.10
C ARG A 278 4.56 -2.97 0.94
N CYS A 279 5.84 -3.19 1.20
CA CYS A 279 6.88 -3.24 0.17
C CYS A 279 6.86 -4.59 -0.52
N VAL A 280 7.03 -4.58 -1.85
CA VAL A 280 7.21 -5.80 -2.66
C VAL A 280 8.61 -5.86 -3.28
N LEU A 281 9.55 -5.10 -2.71
CA LEU A 281 10.97 -5.09 -3.11
C LEU A 281 11.23 -4.84 -4.61
N CYS A 282 10.34 -4.11 -5.29
CA CYS A 282 10.46 -3.82 -6.72
C CYS A 282 11.69 -2.96 -7.11
N GLY A 283 12.34 -2.32 -6.13
CA GLY A 283 13.53 -1.48 -6.33
C GLY A 283 13.30 -0.17 -7.09
N ILE A 284 12.05 0.20 -7.43
CA ILE A 284 11.75 1.44 -8.15
C ILE A 284 12.28 2.66 -7.40
N CYS A 285 12.15 2.70 -6.07
CA CYS A 285 12.68 3.77 -5.23
C CYS A 285 14.21 3.91 -5.34
N VAL A 286 14.94 2.79 -5.25
CA VAL A 286 16.40 2.75 -5.39
C VAL A 286 16.83 3.29 -6.76
N ARG A 287 16.19 2.80 -7.84
CA ARG A 287 16.51 3.24 -9.20
C ARG A 287 16.09 4.69 -9.48
N THR A 288 14.98 5.14 -8.91
CA THR A 288 14.54 6.55 -8.99
C THR A 288 15.56 7.48 -8.34
N ALA A 289 16.05 7.12 -7.16
CA ALA A 289 17.07 7.90 -6.48
C ALA A 289 18.42 7.89 -7.22
N GLN A 290 18.81 6.74 -7.80
CA GLN A 290 20.01 6.62 -8.63
C GLN A 290 19.92 7.49 -9.90
N GLN A 291 18.78 7.48 -10.60
CA GLN A 291 18.56 8.33 -11.78
C GLN A 291 18.68 9.82 -11.44
N ARG A 292 18.27 10.20 -10.22
CA ARG A 292 18.38 11.56 -9.70
C ARG A 292 19.74 11.90 -9.09
N GLN A 293 20.72 10.98 -9.17
CA GLN A 293 22.06 11.16 -8.64
C GLN A 293 22.07 11.56 -7.15
N ALA A 294 21.13 11.00 -6.37
CA ALA A 294 21.00 11.30 -4.96
C ALA A 294 22.27 10.90 -4.18
N SER A 295 22.77 11.80 -3.33
CA SER A 295 23.94 11.54 -2.47
C SER A 295 23.66 10.49 -1.40
N ILE A 296 22.44 10.51 -0.85
CA ILE A 296 21.91 9.52 0.10
C ILE A 296 20.55 9.07 -0.42
N ALA A 297 20.34 7.76 -0.50
CA ALA A 297 19.17 7.17 -1.14
C ALA A 297 18.68 5.92 -0.39
N PRO A 298 17.39 5.58 -0.47
CA PRO A 298 16.91 4.27 -0.04
C PRO A 298 17.67 3.17 -0.80
N THR A 299 18.03 2.11 -0.10
CA THR A 299 18.76 0.95 -0.66
C THR A 299 18.17 -0.36 -0.15
N PHE A 300 18.53 -1.46 -0.82
CA PHE A 300 18.32 -2.79 -0.30
C PHE A 300 19.29 -3.07 0.86
N GLN A 301 18.77 -3.62 1.95
CA GLN A 301 19.55 -4.19 3.06
C GLN A 301 19.13 -5.64 3.30
N GLY A 302 20.08 -6.47 3.76
CA GLY A 302 19.84 -7.89 4.00
C GLY A 302 19.87 -8.74 2.72
N ARG A 303 19.55 -10.03 2.86
CA ARG A 303 19.50 -11.00 1.76
C ARG A 303 18.38 -12.03 2.00
N GLY A 304 17.87 -12.63 0.92
CA GLY A 304 16.79 -13.61 1.00
C GLY A 304 15.54 -13.02 1.69
N PHE A 305 14.94 -13.79 2.60
CA PHE A 305 13.73 -13.38 3.34
C PHE A 305 13.92 -12.17 4.26
N THR A 306 15.17 -11.84 4.62
CA THR A 306 15.49 -10.65 5.45
C THR A 306 15.66 -9.36 4.64
N MET A 307 15.56 -9.44 3.30
CA MET A 307 15.75 -8.28 2.45
C MET A 307 14.67 -7.23 2.70
N ARG A 308 15.09 -5.96 2.85
CA ARG A 308 14.20 -4.81 3.06
C ARG A 308 14.74 -3.57 2.37
N ILE A 309 13.85 -2.62 2.10
CA ILE A 309 14.25 -1.25 1.76
C ILE A 309 14.46 -0.46 3.05
N ALA A 310 15.58 0.24 3.14
CA ALA A 310 15.93 1.09 4.27
C ALA A 310 16.88 2.22 3.82
N PRO A 311 17.16 3.23 4.66
CA PRO A 311 18.27 4.15 4.43
C PRO A 311 19.61 3.39 4.36
N PRO A 312 20.70 3.98 3.88
CA PRO A 312 22.01 3.32 3.94
C PRO A 312 22.41 2.94 5.38
N LEU A 313 23.31 1.97 5.53
CA LEU A 313 23.72 1.49 6.87
C LEU A 313 24.25 2.66 7.72
N GLY A 314 23.77 2.75 8.96
CA GLY A 314 24.12 3.84 9.88
C GLY A 314 23.45 5.18 9.58
N ARG A 315 22.52 5.23 8.62
CA ARG A 315 21.76 6.44 8.26
C ARG A 315 20.29 6.32 8.65
N THR A 316 19.62 7.47 8.74
CA THR A 316 18.18 7.57 9.00
C THR A 316 17.42 8.02 7.76
N TRP A 317 16.08 7.97 7.83
CA TRP A 317 15.24 8.47 6.73
C TRP A 317 15.32 9.99 6.58
N ASP A 318 15.56 10.73 7.67
CA ASP A 318 15.67 12.19 7.67
C ASP A 318 16.92 12.71 6.93
N GLU A 319 17.94 11.86 6.79
CA GLU A 319 19.16 12.20 6.03
C GLU A 319 18.99 12.06 4.50
N ILE A 320 17.88 11.47 4.04
CA ILE A 320 17.59 11.36 2.60
C ILE A 320 16.91 12.67 2.15
N PRO A 321 17.37 13.31 1.06
CA PRO A 321 16.79 14.56 0.60
C PRO A 321 15.26 14.48 0.39
N PRO A 322 14.47 15.46 0.87
CA PRO A 322 13.00 15.41 0.79
C PRO A 322 12.44 15.27 -0.63
N ASP A 323 13.10 15.86 -1.63
CA ASP A 323 12.71 15.77 -3.04
C ASP A 323 12.91 14.34 -3.59
N ILE A 324 13.95 13.64 -3.14
CA ILE A 324 14.19 12.22 -3.46
C ILE A 324 13.12 11.34 -2.82
N LEU A 325 12.79 11.58 -1.55
CA LEU A 325 11.71 10.85 -0.86
C LEU A 325 10.35 11.09 -1.52
N ALA A 326 10.05 12.33 -1.92
CA ALA A 326 8.84 12.67 -2.65
C ALA A 326 8.78 11.95 -4.00
N ALA A 327 9.88 11.93 -4.76
CA ALA A 327 9.96 11.20 -6.02
C ALA A 327 9.76 9.69 -5.82
N CYS A 328 10.38 9.10 -4.79
CA CYS A 328 10.22 7.68 -4.47
C CYS A 328 8.79 7.35 -4.04
N ALA A 329 8.16 8.20 -3.23
CA ALA A 329 6.77 8.06 -2.81
C ALA A 329 5.81 8.15 -4.01
N ALA A 330 5.99 9.11 -4.91
CA ALA A 330 5.23 9.20 -6.15
C ALA A 330 5.45 7.99 -7.05
N ALA A 331 6.66 7.43 -7.05
CA ALA A 331 7.02 6.32 -7.92
C ALA A 331 6.59 4.93 -7.41
N CYS A 332 6.38 4.78 -6.10
CA CYS A 332 6.08 3.50 -5.47
C CYS A 332 4.74 2.91 -5.96
N PRO A 333 4.73 1.70 -6.54
CA PRO A 333 3.52 1.07 -7.11
C PRO A 333 2.58 0.49 -6.05
N THR A 334 3.00 0.47 -4.78
CA THR A 334 2.21 0.03 -3.63
C THR A 334 2.09 1.14 -2.60
N GLY A 335 1.46 0.86 -1.45
CA GLY A 335 1.42 1.77 -0.31
C GLY A 335 2.67 1.76 0.58
N ALA A 336 3.80 1.21 0.12
CA ALA A 336 5.03 1.13 0.92
C ALA A 336 5.68 2.49 1.17
N MET A 337 5.65 3.37 0.18
CA MET A 337 6.13 4.74 0.28
C MET A 337 5.00 5.67 -0.10
N ALA A 338 4.67 6.58 0.80
CA ALA A 338 3.67 7.60 0.59
C ALA A 338 4.12 8.88 1.29
N LEU A 339 3.63 10.00 0.80
CA LEU A 339 3.56 11.21 1.63
C LEU A 339 2.36 11.04 2.58
N ALA A 340 2.24 11.92 3.57
CA ALA A 340 1.01 12.05 4.37
C ALA A 340 -0.21 12.10 3.45
N PHE A 341 -1.37 11.62 3.92
CA PHE A 341 -2.60 11.70 3.12
C PHE A 341 -2.78 13.13 2.66
N ARG A 342 -2.66 13.37 1.34
CA ARG A 342 -2.94 14.69 0.76
C ARG A 342 -4.44 14.89 0.81
N GLU A 343 -4.88 16.11 1.07
CA GLU A 343 -6.27 16.49 0.92
C GLU A 343 -6.74 16.08 -0.49
N THR A 344 -7.75 15.20 -0.56
CA THR A 344 -8.48 14.99 -1.81
C THR A 344 -9.28 16.26 -2.07
N GLY A 345 -8.70 17.16 -2.87
CA GLY A 345 -9.28 18.47 -3.14
C GLY A 345 -8.40 19.33 -4.02
N GLU A 346 -8.11 18.85 -5.24
CA GLU A 346 -7.87 19.63 -6.47
C GLU A 346 -8.05 18.71 -7.69
#